data_AF-A0A957GMV9-F1
#
_entry.id   AF-A0A957GMV9-F1
#
_cell.length_a   1.000
_cell.length_b   1.000
_cell.length_c   1.000
_cell.angle_alpha   90.00
_cell.angle_beta   90.00
_cell.angle_gamma   90.00
#
_symmetry.space_group_name_H-M   'P 1'
#
loop_
_entity.id
_entity.type
_entity.pdbx_description
1 polymer ?
#
loop_
_entity_poly.entity_id
_entity_poly.type
_entity_poly.pdbx_seq_one_letter_code
_entity_poly.pdbx_strand_id
1 'polypeptide(L)'
;MTTASTIVSKRVTKIFDKTRRFTTTERLVLAKLLLDSLVDDEQSAEEDWHKMSLAAFEKEWDNPDDAIYDNWREAYGIPAR
;
A
#
# COMPACT_ATOMS: atom_id res chain seq x y z
N MET A 1 -13.28 -9.22 -31.08
CA MET A 1 -12.47 -8.27 -30.29
C MET A 1 -12.92 -6.87 -30.63
N THR A 2 -13.84 -6.31 -29.85
CA THR A 2 -14.40 -4.98 -30.08
C THR A 2 -13.70 -4.02 -29.14
N THR A 3 -12.88 -3.12 -29.67
CA THR A 3 -12.21 -2.08 -28.88
C THR A 3 -13.28 -1.16 -28.29
N ALA A 4 -13.38 -1.13 -26.97
CA ALA A 4 -14.25 -0.19 -26.27
C ALA A 4 -13.74 1.23 -26.57
N SER A 5 -14.40 1.90 -27.51
CA SER A 5 -14.23 3.34 -27.74
C SER A 5 -14.62 4.05 -26.44
N THR A 6 -13.62 4.46 -25.67
CA THR A 6 -13.81 5.17 -24.41
C THR A 6 -14.47 6.50 -24.75
N ILE A 7 -15.76 6.63 -24.47
CA ILE A 7 -16.49 7.89 -24.62
C ILE A 7 -15.90 8.85 -23.58
N VAL A 8 -14.91 9.63 -23.98
CA VAL A 8 -14.30 10.64 -23.12
C VAL A 8 -15.36 11.70 -22.81
N SER A 9 -15.70 11.83 -21.54
CA SER A 9 -16.68 12.81 -21.08
C SER A 9 -16.31 14.22 -21.54
N LYS A 10 -17.30 15.00 -22.01
CA LYS A 10 -17.13 16.41 -22.42
C LYS A 10 -16.41 17.25 -21.35
N ARG A 11 -16.58 16.90 -20.07
CA ARG A 11 -15.90 17.55 -18.94
C ARG A 11 -14.40 17.27 -18.95
N VAL A 12 -14.00 16.03 -19.19
CA VAL A 12 -12.59 15.60 -19.26
C VAL A 12 -11.88 16.26 -20.43
N THR A 13 -12.51 16.29 -21.62
CA THR A 13 -11.96 16.99 -22.80
C THR A 13 -11.72 18.47 -22.52
N LYS A 14 -12.69 19.15 -21.89
CA LYS A 14 -12.55 20.57 -21.52
C LYS A 14 -11.39 20.82 -20.55
N ILE A 15 -11.16 19.93 -19.59
CA ILE A 15 -10.02 20.03 -18.67
C ILE A 15 -8.72 19.83 -19.45
N PHE A 16 -8.66 18.83 -20.33
CA PHE A 16 -7.49 18.55 -21.15
C PHE A 16 -7.13 19.71 -22.10
N ASP A 17 -8.12 20.38 -22.67
CA ASP A 17 -7.88 21.56 -23.51
C ASP A 17 -7.34 22.74 -22.70
N LYS A 18 -7.71 22.87 -21.42
CA LYS A 18 -7.13 23.87 -20.52
C LYS A 18 -5.68 23.54 -20.17
N THR A 19 -5.37 22.27 -19.90
CA THR A 19 -4.01 21.85 -19.52
C THR A 19 -3.01 21.95 -20.68
N ARG A 20 -3.47 22.00 -21.93
CA ARG A 20 -2.61 22.32 -23.10
C ARG A 20 -1.95 23.69 -23.00
N ARG A 21 -2.52 24.64 -22.25
CA ARG A 21 -1.94 25.98 -22.03
C ARG A 21 -0.85 25.99 -20.97
N PHE A 22 -0.69 24.89 -20.22
CA PHE A 22 0.30 24.79 -19.17
C PHE A 22 1.69 24.51 -19.74
N THR A 23 2.70 24.95 -19.01
CA THR A 23 4.11 24.55 -19.19
C THR A 23 4.30 23.05 -18.94
N THR A 24 5.43 22.49 -19.38
CA THR A 24 5.75 21.08 -19.14
C THR A 24 5.74 20.73 -17.65
N THR A 25 6.32 21.59 -16.81
CA THR A 25 6.41 21.39 -15.35
C THR A 25 5.04 21.33 -14.71
N GLU A 26 4.15 22.26 -15.05
CA GLU A 26 2.77 22.29 -14.52
C GLU A 26 1.97 21.05 -14.93
N ARG A 27 2.16 20.54 -16.16
CA ARG A 27 1.52 19.29 -16.60
C ARG A 27 2.03 18.08 -15.81
N LEU A 28 3.33 18.03 -15.52
CA LEU A 28 3.92 16.96 -14.71
C LEU A 28 3.40 17.01 -13.26
N VAL A 29 3.31 18.20 -12.66
CA VAL A 29 2.72 18.38 -11.32
C VAL A 29 1.27 17.92 -11.29
N LEU A 30 0.46 18.32 -12.28
CA LEU A 30 -0.93 17.88 -12.36
C LEU A 30 -1.04 16.36 -12.55
N ALA A 31 -0.19 15.76 -13.38
CA ALA A 31 -0.17 14.31 -13.57
C ALA A 31 0.16 13.57 -12.26
N LYS A 32 1.14 14.08 -11.49
CA LYS A 32 1.46 13.55 -10.17
C LYS A 32 0.26 13.64 -9.22
N LEU A 33 -0.34 14.82 -9.08
CA LEU A 33 -1.50 15.01 -8.18
C LEU A 33 -2.69 14.11 -8.54
N LEU A 34 -2.95 13.92 -9.84
CA LEU A 34 -4.00 13.00 -10.28
C LEU A 34 -3.65 11.55 -9.94
N LEU A 35 -2.39 11.13 -10.12
CA LEU A 35 -1.96 9.79 -9.75
C LEU A 35 -2.04 9.58 -8.24
N ASP A 36 -1.54 10.53 -7.44
CA ASP A 36 -1.59 10.48 -5.97
C ASP A 36 -3.05 10.37 -5.49
N SER A 37 -3.99 11.11 -6.11
CA SER A 37 -5.42 11.03 -5.75
C SER A 37 -6.08 9.68 -6.01
N LEU A 38 -5.46 8.81 -6.83
CA LEU A 38 -5.91 7.44 -7.05
C LEU A 38 -5.26 6.45 -6.07
N VAL A 39 -4.09 6.82 -5.53
CA VAL A 39 -3.26 5.94 -4.69
C VAL A 39 -3.53 6.18 -3.20
N ASP A 40 -3.91 7.39 -2.79
CA ASP A 40 -4.17 7.74 -1.39
C ASP A 40 -5.19 6.81 -0.70
N ASP A 41 -6.20 6.30 -1.43
CA ASP A 41 -7.19 5.36 -0.86
C ASP A 41 -6.61 3.96 -0.57
N GLU A 42 -5.67 3.48 -1.39
CA GLU A 42 -5.04 2.16 -1.20
C GLU A 42 -3.86 2.22 -0.22
N GLN A 43 -3.04 3.28 -0.28
CA GLN A 43 -1.92 3.46 0.63
C GLN A 43 -2.37 3.75 2.06
N SER A 44 -3.45 4.53 2.26
CA SER A 44 -3.99 4.76 3.60
C SER A 44 -4.38 3.46 4.29
N ALA A 45 -5.04 2.54 3.57
CA ALA A 45 -5.42 1.25 4.13
C ALA A 45 -4.21 0.37 4.42
N GLU A 46 -3.24 0.30 3.50
CA GLU A 46 -2.02 -0.50 3.68
C GLU A 46 -1.15 0.02 4.84
N GLU A 47 -1.02 1.35 4.98
CA GLU A 47 -0.32 1.98 6.10
C GLU A 47 -0.99 1.69 7.45
N ASP A 48 -2.32 1.65 7.49
CA ASP A 48 -3.07 1.34 8.70
C ASP A 48 -2.90 -0.13 9.09
N TRP A 49 -2.96 -1.05 8.13
CA TRP A 49 -2.65 -2.47 8.36
C TRP A 49 -1.21 -2.68 8.81
N HIS A 50 -0.25 -1.97 8.22
CA HIS A 50 1.15 -2.04 8.61
C HIS A 50 1.37 -1.56 10.04
N LYS A 51 0.77 -0.42 10.44
CA LYS A 51 0.87 0.08 11.82
C LYS A 51 0.24 -0.88 12.83
N MET A 52 -0.95 -1.42 12.51
CA MET A 52 -1.64 -2.38 13.38
C MET A 52 -0.86 -3.68 13.53
N SER A 53 -0.35 -4.22 12.41
CA SER A 53 0.42 -5.47 12.42
C SER A 53 1.75 -5.34 13.15
N LEU A 54 2.47 -4.22 12.97
CA LEU A 54 3.71 -3.96 13.69
C LEU A 54 3.49 -3.88 15.21
N ALA A 55 2.47 -3.14 15.65
CA ALA A 55 2.15 -3.03 17.07
C ALA A 55 1.72 -4.38 17.69
N ALA A 56 0.97 -5.20 16.95
CA ALA A 56 0.62 -6.54 17.39
C ALA A 56 1.85 -7.48 17.44
N PHE A 57 2.73 -7.38 16.44
CA PHE A 57 3.95 -8.17 16.36
C PHE A 57 4.93 -7.83 17.47
N GLU A 58 5.20 -6.54 17.73
CA GLU A 58 6.07 -6.10 18.82
C GLU A 58 5.61 -6.60 20.19
N LYS A 59 4.29 -6.67 20.40
CA LYS A 59 3.71 -7.19 21.63
C LYS A 59 3.95 -8.70 21.80
N GLU A 60 3.89 -9.46 20.71
CA GLU A 60 4.00 -10.93 20.72
C GLU A 60 5.44 -11.43 20.56
N TRP A 61 6.34 -10.59 20.04
CA TRP A 61 7.71 -10.97 19.69
C TRP A 61 8.55 -11.37 20.91
N ASP A 62 8.29 -10.78 22.08
CA ASP A 62 8.95 -11.12 23.35
C ASP A 62 7.94 -11.71 24.34
N ASN A 63 7.17 -12.70 23.87
CA ASN A 63 6.18 -13.38 24.69
C ASN A 63 6.85 -14.43 25.61
N PRO A 64 6.79 -14.27 26.95
CA PRO A 64 7.38 -15.23 27.89
C PRO A 64 6.74 -16.63 27.84
N ASP A 65 5.51 -16.76 27.35
CA ASP A 65 4.87 -18.07 27.15
C ASP A 65 5.54 -18.84 25.99
N ASP A 66 5.93 -18.12 24.94
CA ASP A 66 6.62 -18.70 23.78
C ASP A 66 8.11 -18.96 24.03
N ALA A 67 8.72 -18.24 24.98
CA ALA A 67 10.10 -18.47 25.42
C ALA A 67 10.33 -19.90 25.95
N ILE A 68 9.27 -20.62 26.35
CA ILE A 68 9.34 -22.05 26.71
C ILE A 68 9.83 -22.91 25.53
N TYR A 69 9.58 -22.48 24.29
CA TYR A 69 10.02 -23.17 23.08
C TYR A 69 11.48 -22.89 22.70
N ASP A 70 12.19 -21.98 23.37
CA ASP A 70 13.64 -21.80 23.16
C ASP A 70 14.39 -23.12 23.41
N ASN A 71 13.93 -23.87 24.42
CA ASN A 71 14.40 -25.21 24.75
C ASN A 71 13.41 -26.29 24.29
N TRP A 72 12.81 -26.14 23.10
CA TRP A 72 11.81 -27.09 22.56
C TRP A 72 12.23 -28.56 22.67
N ARG A 73 13.53 -28.86 22.54
CA ARG A 73 14.03 -30.24 22.70
C ARG A 73 13.77 -30.81 24.09
N GLU A 74 13.93 -30.01 25.13
CA GLU A 74 13.61 -30.41 26.52
C GLU A 74 12.09 -30.60 26.68
N ALA A 75 11.30 -29.67 26.15
CA ALA A 75 9.84 -29.75 26.19
C ALA A 75 9.27 -31.01 25.48
N TYR A 76 9.93 -31.48 24.42
CA TYR A 76 9.53 -32.65 23.64
C TYR A 76 10.37 -33.91 23.91
N GLY A 77 11.29 -33.90 24.87
CA GLY A 77 12.13 -35.05 25.23
C GLY A 77 13.10 -35.51 24.14
N ILE A 78 13.53 -34.61 23.26
CA ILE A 78 14.43 -34.88 22.14
C ILE A 78 15.89 -34.80 22.65
N PRO A 79 16.69 -35.86 22.52
CA PRO A 79 18.07 -35.86 22.99
C PRO A 79 18.92 -34.75 22.32
N ALA A 80 19.77 -34.09 23.10
CA ALA A 80 20.85 -33.28 22.55
C ALA A 80 21.87 -34.22 21.89
N ARG A 81 22.23 -33.91 20.64
CA ARG A 81 23.11 -34.73 19.81
C ARG A 81 24.58 -34.53 20.19
#